data_AF-A0A3N5ETS7-F1
#
_entry.id   AF-A0A3N5ETS7-F1
#
_cell.length_a   1.000
_cell.length_b   1.000
_cell.length_c   1.000
_cell.angle_alpha   90.00
_cell.angle_beta   90.00
_cell.angle_gamma   90.00
#
_symmetry.space_group_name_H-M   'P 1'
#
loop_
_entity.id
_entity.type
_entity.pdbx_description
1 polymer ?
#
loop_
_entity_poly.entity_id
_entity_poly.type
_entity_poly.pdbx_seq_one_letter_code
_entity_poly.pdbx_strand_id
1 'polypeptide(L)'
;MTDQQWDVLLRTVNGEVSARLPVGFIIDSPWLPNWYGAPILDYFSSDETWLAANLKAVREFPDVMFLPGFWSEYGMCTEPSAFGVRCTFPHNEFPHAHKVLISGDDIDALPSPDPRTDGLLPLVLNRLKLAQPR
;
A
#
# COMPACT_ATOMS: atom_id res chain seq x y z
N MET A 1 -1.25 -2.22 -12.97
CA MET A 1 -0.53 -1.56 -14.08
C MET A 1 -0.68 -2.43 -15.31
N THR A 2 -0.84 -1.84 -16.50
CA THR A 2 -0.82 -2.60 -17.76
C THR A 2 0.62 -2.93 -18.17
N ASP A 3 0.81 -3.91 -19.05
CA ASP A 3 2.15 -4.24 -19.58
C ASP A 3 2.82 -3.04 -20.24
N GLN A 4 2.05 -2.24 -21.00
CA GLN A 4 2.55 -1.00 -21.61
C GLN A 4 3.05 0.00 -20.57
N GLN A 5 2.29 0.23 -19.50
CA GLN A 5 2.69 1.13 -18.42
C GLN A 5 3.93 0.58 -17.69
N TRP A 6 4.01 -0.74 -17.50
CA TRP A 6 5.16 -1.40 -16.89
C TRP A 6 6.44 -1.23 -17.72
N ASP A 7 6.35 -1.42 -19.04
CA ASP A 7 7.48 -1.20 -19.95
C ASP A 7 7.94 0.26 -19.96
N VAL A 8 6.99 1.20 -19.94
CA VAL A 8 7.31 2.63 -19.81
C VAL A 8 8.07 2.92 -18.52
N LEU A 9 7.63 2.35 -17.39
CA LEU A 9 8.31 2.48 -16.11
C LEU A 9 9.75 1.95 -16.18
N LEU A 10 9.95 0.74 -16.71
CA LEU A 10 11.28 0.12 -16.81
C LEU A 10 12.25 0.97 -17.64
N ARG A 11 11.82 1.43 -18.82
CA ARG A 11 12.64 2.32 -19.66
C ARG A 11 12.97 3.65 -18.95
N THR A 12 12.00 4.20 -18.23
CA THR A 12 12.18 5.45 -17.47
C THR A 12 13.22 5.27 -16.37
N VAL A 13 13.15 4.17 -15.61
CA VAL A 13 14.13 3.84 -14.56
C VAL A 13 15.53 3.59 -15.15
N ASN A 14 15.60 3.05 -16.36
CA ASN A 14 16.85 2.87 -17.11
C ASN A 14 17.42 4.17 -17.71
N GLY A 15 16.74 5.31 -17.54
CA GLY A 15 17.21 6.61 -18.04
C GLY A 15 17.03 6.79 -19.55
N GLU A 16 16.18 5.99 -20.19
CA GLU A 16 15.88 6.13 -21.61
C GLU A 16 15.11 7.43 -21.91
N VAL A 17 15.41 8.05 -23.05
CA VAL A 17 14.71 9.26 -23.50
C VAL A 17 13.39 8.87 -24.16
N SER A 18 12.28 9.26 -23.56
CA SER A 18 10.94 9.09 -24.14
C SER A 18 10.48 10.35 -24.85
N ALA A 19 9.89 10.21 -26.03
CA ALA A 19 9.29 11.32 -26.77
C ALA A 19 8.08 11.93 -26.03
N ARG A 20 7.35 11.13 -25.25
CA ARG A 20 6.25 11.58 -24.38
C ARG A 20 6.66 11.42 -22.92
N LEU A 21 6.48 12.45 -22.12
CA LEU A 21 6.78 12.42 -20.70
C LEU A 21 5.87 11.40 -19.98
N PRO A 22 6.43 10.38 -19.32
CA PRO A 22 5.65 9.45 -18.52
C PRO A 22 5.12 10.16 -17.28
N VAL A 23 3.87 9.88 -16.92
CA VAL A 23 3.22 10.41 -15.71
C VAL A 23 2.95 9.26 -14.76
N GLY A 24 3.42 9.36 -13.53
CA GLY A 24 3.16 8.40 -12.48
C GLY A 24 2.88 9.07 -11.14
N PHE A 25 1.94 8.51 -10.37
CA PHE A 25 1.62 8.93 -9.02
C PHE A 25 1.74 7.78 -8.03
N ILE A 26 2.04 8.14 -6.79
CA ILE A 26 1.92 7.21 -5.68
C ILE A 26 0.43 6.95 -5.40
N ILE A 27 0.04 5.69 -5.27
CA ILE A 27 -1.31 5.29 -4.91
C ILE A 27 -1.32 4.62 -3.53
N ASP A 28 -2.01 5.25 -2.58
CA ASP A 28 -2.02 4.84 -1.18
C ASP A 28 -3.24 5.40 -0.42
N SER A 29 -3.43 4.91 0.81
CA SER A 29 -4.54 5.28 1.71
C SER A 29 -4.63 6.75 2.15
N PRO A 30 -3.59 7.59 2.12
CA PRO A 30 -3.71 9.01 2.42
C PRO A 30 -4.74 9.77 1.58
N TRP A 31 -4.95 9.36 0.32
CA TRP A 31 -5.89 10.03 -0.58
C TRP A 31 -6.96 9.12 -1.17
N LEU A 32 -6.62 7.85 -1.47
CA LEU A 32 -7.48 6.96 -2.24
C LEU A 32 -8.86 6.67 -1.60
N PRO A 33 -9.00 6.39 -0.29
CA PRO A 33 -10.27 6.04 0.34
C PRO A 33 -11.28 7.20 0.29
N ASN A 34 -10.84 8.39 0.70
CA ASN A 34 -11.67 9.58 0.70
C ASN A 34 -12.04 10.03 -0.72
N TRP A 35 -11.12 9.91 -1.68
CA TRP A 35 -11.41 10.15 -3.10
C TRP A 35 -12.43 9.16 -3.66
N TYR A 36 -12.35 7.89 -3.26
CA TYR A 36 -13.32 6.86 -3.63
C TYR A 36 -14.69 7.09 -2.96
N GLY A 37 -14.73 7.79 -1.83
CA GLY A 37 -15.95 8.09 -1.07
C GLY A 37 -16.22 7.09 0.06
N ALA A 38 -15.18 6.43 0.58
CA ALA A 38 -15.29 5.52 1.73
C ALA A 38 -14.46 6.03 2.93
N PRO A 39 -14.91 5.78 4.17
CA PRO A 39 -14.07 5.96 5.34
C PRO A 39 -12.75 5.17 5.22
N ILE A 40 -11.67 5.73 5.75
CA ILE A 40 -10.36 5.08 5.75
C ILE A 40 -10.40 3.70 6.42
N LEU A 41 -11.14 3.53 7.53
CA LEU A 41 -11.27 2.24 8.20
C LEU A 41 -11.96 1.18 7.33
N ASP A 42 -12.97 1.57 6.54
CA ASP A 42 -13.69 0.66 5.64
C ASP A 42 -12.77 0.19 4.51
N TYR A 43 -11.95 1.09 3.96
CA TYR A 43 -10.95 0.73 2.95
C TYR A 43 -9.94 -0.30 3.48
N PHE A 44 -9.51 -0.18 4.74
CA PHE A 44 -8.59 -1.15 5.32
C PHE A 44 -9.24 -2.47 5.71
N SER A 45 -10.51 -2.46 6.10
CA SER A 45 -11.20 -3.66 6.61
C SER A 45 -11.94 -4.47 5.55
N SER A 46 -12.20 -3.90 4.37
CA SER A 46 -12.93 -4.55 3.27
C SER A 46 -12.10 -4.72 2.01
N ASP A 47 -11.86 -5.98 1.63
CA ASP A 47 -11.14 -6.31 0.40
C ASP A 47 -11.91 -5.86 -0.86
N GLU A 48 -13.25 -5.86 -0.80
CA GLU A 48 -14.10 -5.37 -1.88
C GLU A 48 -13.95 -3.85 -2.06
N THR A 49 -13.99 -3.09 -0.96
CA THR A 49 -13.81 -1.64 -0.98
C THR A 49 -12.40 -1.27 -1.46
N TRP A 50 -11.38 -1.95 -0.96
CA TRP A 50 -9.99 -1.77 -1.40
C TRP A 50 -9.84 -2.02 -2.91
N LEU A 51 -10.37 -3.14 -3.41
CA LEU A 51 -10.24 -3.50 -4.81
C LEU A 51 -11.01 -2.53 -5.72
N ALA A 52 -12.24 -2.17 -5.33
CA ALA A 52 -13.07 -1.24 -6.08
C ALA A 52 -12.44 0.16 -6.18
N ALA A 53 -11.84 0.66 -5.10
CA ALA A 53 -11.14 1.94 -5.09
C ALA A 53 -9.93 1.96 -6.04
N ASN A 54 -9.08 0.93 -5.96
CA ASN A 54 -7.93 0.79 -6.87
C ASN A 54 -8.37 0.64 -8.33
N LEU A 55 -9.40 -0.18 -8.59
CA LEU A 55 -9.97 -0.35 -9.94
C LEU A 55 -10.58 0.95 -10.49
N LYS A 56 -11.23 1.75 -9.64
CA LYS A 56 -11.74 3.06 -10.05
C LYS A 56 -10.59 3.97 -10.48
N ALA A 57 -9.52 4.06 -9.70
CA ALA A 57 -8.35 4.90 -10.01
C ALA A 57 -7.74 4.57 -11.38
N VAL A 58 -7.45 3.29 -11.64
CA VAL A 58 -6.83 2.88 -12.91
C VAL A 58 -7.76 3.03 -14.13
N ARG A 59 -9.09 3.01 -13.93
CA ARG A 59 -10.07 3.22 -15.01
C ARG A 59 -10.31 4.70 -15.31
N GLU A 60 -10.32 5.54 -14.27
CA GLU A 60 -10.52 6.98 -14.40
C GLU A 60 -9.30 7.66 -15.03
N PHE A 61 -8.09 7.16 -14.73
CA PHE A 61 -6.83 7.73 -15.21
C PHE A 61 -6.02 6.70 -16.02
N PRO A 62 -6.49 6.30 -17.23
CA PRO A 62 -5.86 5.23 -18.00
C PRO A 62 -4.45 5.57 -18.51
N ASP A 63 -4.15 6.85 -18.68
CA ASP A 63 -2.83 7.34 -19.14
C ASP A 63 -1.81 7.50 -17.99
N VAL A 64 -2.23 7.27 -16.74
CA VAL A 64 -1.40 7.48 -15.54
C VAL A 64 -0.91 6.14 -15.00
N MET A 65 0.38 6.09 -14.64
CA MET A 65 0.94 4.97 -13.89
C MET A 65 0.69 5.16 -12.39
N PHE A 66 0.14 4.15 -11.73
CA PHE A 66 0.00 4.14 -10.27
C PHE A 66 1.03 3.21 -9.64
N LEU A 67 1.73 3.72 -8.61
CA LEU A 67 2.86 3.07 -7.96
C LEU A 67 2.68 3.05 -6.43
N PRO A 68 2.82 1.90 -5.75
CA PRO A 68 2.82 0.56 -6.31
C PRO A 68 1.38 0.19 -6.74
N GLY A 69 1.22 -0.47 -7.90
CA GLY A 69 -0.07 -0.69 -8.58
C GLY A 69 -1.30 -0.86 -7.68
N PHE A 70 -1.49 -2.03 -7.06
CA PHE A 70 -2.57 -2.29 -6.11
C PHE A 70 -1.93 -2.50 -4.74
N TRP A 71 -1.60 -1.40 -4.04
CA TRP A 71 -0.92 -1.49 -2.74
C TRP A 71 -1.87 -2.05 -1.68
N SER A 72 -1.57 -3.27 -1.23
CA SER A 72 -2.24 -3.88 -0.08
C SER A 72 -1.51 -3.42 1.18
N GLU A 73 -2.09 -2.47 1.91
CA GLU A 73 -1.46 -1.79 3.04
C GLU A 73 -2.49 -1.43 4.12
N TYR A 74 -1.98 -1.17 5.33
CA TYR A 74 -2.73 -0.80 6.54
C TYR A 74 -2.14 0.48 7.19
N GLY A 75 -1.81 1.45 6.34
CA GLY A 75 -1.08 2.67 6.66
C GLY A 75 0.32 2.39 7.17
N MET A 76 0.82 3.35 7.94
CA MET A 76 2.09 3.24 8.68
C MET A 76 2.08 2.17 9.78
N CYS A 77 1.00 1.41 9.96
CA CYS A 77 0.95 0.28 10.88
C CYS A 77 1.44 -1.03 10.25
N THR A 78 1.52 -1.13 8.91
CA THR A 78 1.81 -2.38 8.20
C THR A 78 3.10 -3.02 8.69
N GLU A 79 4.25 -2.39 8.49
CA GLU A 79 5.56 -2.92 8.88
C GLU A 79 5.79 -2.87 10.39
N PRO A 80 5.46 -1.77 11.13
CA PRO A 80 5.69 -1.72 12.57
C PRO A 80 4.95 -2.81 13.35
N SER A 81 3.78 -3.24 12.87
CA SER A 81 3.02 -4.32 13.53
C SER A 81 3.80 -5.63 13.67
N ALA A 82 4.78 -5.89 12.78
CA ALA A 82 5.63 -7.08 12.85
C ALA A 82 6.55 -7.08 14.06
N PHE A 83 6.86 -5.90 14.60
CA PHE A 83 7.70 -5.72 15.78
C PHE A 83 6.88 -5.68 17.09
N GLY A 84 5.60 -6.06 17.04
CA GLY A 84 4.71 -6.01 18.20
C GLY A 84 4.22 -4.61 18.55
N VAL A 85 4.36 -3.64 17.64
CA VAL A 85 3.88 -2.27 17.86
C VAL A 85 2.36 -2.27 17.99
N ARG A 86 1.86 -1.64 19.07
CA ARG A 86 0.43 -1.32 19.19
C ARG A 86 0.05 -0.40 18.03
N CYS A 87 -1.00 -0.77 17.32
CA CYS A 87 -1.56 0.00 16.22
C CYS A 87 -2.93 0.58 16.61
N THR A 88 -3.28 1.76 16.13
CA THR A 88 -4.61 2.37 16.29
C THR A 88 -5.18 2.70 14.92
N PHE A 89 -6.45 2.36 14.70
CA PHE A 89 -7.17 2.57 13.44
C PHE A 89 -8.44 3.38 13.72
N PRO A 90 -8.37 4.72 13.70
CA PRO A 90 -9.56 5.55 13.82
C PRO A 90 -10.49 5.37 12.61
N HIS A 91 -11.76 5.77 12.75
CA HIS A 91 -12.78 5.55 11.72
C HIS A 91 -12.46 6.21 10.36
N ASN A 92 -12.04 7.47 10.36
CA ASN A 92 -11.69 8.18 9.13
C ASN A 92 -10.44 9.07 9.31
N GLU A 93 -9.43 8.53 10.00
CA GLU A 93 -8.12 9.17 10.15
C GLU A 93 -7.03 8.13 9.88
N PHE A 94 -5.80 8.58 9.69
CA PHE A 94 -4.70 7.68 9.35
C PHE A 94 -4.36 6.73 10.52
N PRO A 95 -4.00 5.47 10.21
CA PRO A 95 -3.53 4.54 11.23
C PRO A 95 -2.27 5.06 11.92
N HIS A 96 -2.17 4.79 13.22
CA HIS A 96 -1.05 5.23 14.04
C HIS A 96 -0.32 4.05 14.68
N ALA A 97 0.97 3.93 14.37
CA ALA A 97 1.89 2.99 15.00
C ALA A 97 2.53 3.65 16.23
N HIS A 98 2.35 3.07 17.41
CA HIS A 98 2.87 3.61 18.66
C HIS A 98 4.35 3.26 18.86
N LYS A 99 5.06 4.02 19.68
CA LYS A 99 6.48 3.75 19.99
C LYS A 99 6.62 2.43 20.76
N VAL A 100 7.54 1.56 20.32
CA VAL A 100 7.95 0.34 21.06
C VAL A 100 9.34 0.46 21.68
N LEU A 101 10.26 1.17 21.01
CA LEU A 101 11.63 1.38 21.51
C LEU A 101 11.67 2.51 22.53
N ILE A 102 12.34 2.32 23.66
CA ILE A 102 12.57 3.38 24.64
C ILE A 102 13.81 4.18 24.23
N SER A 103 14.88 3.48 23.82
CA SER A 103 16.17 4.04 23.42
C SER A 103 16.76 3.32 22.19
N GLY A 104 17.90 3.81 21.67
CA GLY A 104 18.61 3.14 20.59
C GLY A 104 19.19 1.78 20.98
N ASP A 105 19.49 1.57 22.26
CA ASP A 105 20.05 0.31 22.78
C ASP A 105 19.06 -0.87 22.65
N ASP A 106 17.77 -0.57 22.47
CA ASP A 106 16.71 -1.57 22.29
C ASP A 106 16.68 -2.16 20.86
N ILE A 107 17.37 -1.53 19.90
CA ILE A 107 17.34 -1.93 18.48
C ILE A 107 17.90 -3.34 18.29
N ASP A 108 19.01 -3.67 18.97
CA ASP A 108 19.68 -4.97 18.84
C ASP A 108 18.83 -6.13 19.37
N ALA A 109 17.82 -5.83 20.21
CA ALA A 109 16.90 -6.81 20.77
C ALA A 109 15.65 -7.02 19.89
N LEU A 110 15.47 -6.25 18.81
CA LEU A 110 14.32 -6.41 17.94
C LEU A 110 14.38 -7.75 17.18
N PRO A 111 13.27 -8.50 17.10
CA PRO A 111 13.22 -9.68 16.25
C PRO A 111 13.33 -9.26 14.79
N SER A 112 13.94 -10.12 13.97
CA SER A 112 13.78 -10.01 12.52
C SER A 112 12.37 -10.46 12.15
N PRO A 113 11.53 -9.59 11.58
CA PRO A 113 10.14 -9.94 11.29
C PRO A 113 10.04 -10.97 10.15
N ASP A 114 9.10 -11.91 10.28
CA ASP A 114 8.68 -12.78 9.18
C ASP A 114 7.37 -12.24 8.56
N PRO A 115 7.40 -11.70 7.32
CA PRO A 115 6.22 -11.12 6.68
C PRO A 115 5.09 -12.13 6.42
N ARG A 116 5.36 -13.43 6.57
CA ARG A 116 4.37 -14.50 6.36
C ARG A 116 3.55 -14.80 7.62
N THR A 117 3.99 -14.34 8.79
CA THR A 117 3.36 -14.68 10.08
C THR A 117 3.16 -13.49 10.99
N ASP A 118 3.98 -12.45 10.88
CA ASP A 118 4.06 -11.42 11.91
C ASP A 118 3.23 -10.19 11.57
N GLY A 119 2.44 -9.74 12.55
CA GLY A 119 1.64 -8.53 12.43
C GLY A 119 0.62 -8.56 11.29
N LEU A 120 0.55 -7.46 10.53
CA LEU A 120 -0.42 -7.23 9.46
C LEU A 120 0.09 -7.68 8.07
N LEU A 121 1.38 -7.95 7.93
CA LEU A 121 1.98 -8.37 6.66
C LEU A 121 1.38 -9.66 6.08
N PRO A 122 1.04 -10.72 6.86
CA PRO A 122 0.35 -11.87 6.30
C PRO A 122 -0.99 -11.51 5.68
N LEU A 123 -1.72 -10.54 6.24
CA LEU A 123 -2.99 -10.07 5.69
C LEU A 123 -2.78 -9.30 4.39
N VAL A 124 -1.73 -8.48 4.33
CA VAL A 124 -1.32 -7.78 3.10
C VAL A 124 -1.06 -8.77 1.96
N LEU A 125 -0.23 -9.78 2.21
CA LEU A 125 0.12 -10.80 1.23
C LEU A 125 -1.09 -11.64 0.82
N ASN A 126 -1.95 -11.99 1.79
CA ASN A 126 -3.11 -12.82 1.53
C ASN A 126 -4.20 -12.07 0.74
N ARG A 127 -4.43 -10.78 1.04
CA ARG A 127 -5.34 -9.92 0.25
C ARG A 127 -4.93 -9.90 -1.23
N LEU A 128 -3.64 -9.75 -1.53
CA LEU A 128 -3.14 -9.78 -2.91
C LEU A 128 -3.40 -11.12 -3.60
N LYS A 129 -3.23 -12.24 -2.89
CA LYS A 129 -3.53 -13.58 -3.42
C LYS A 129 -5.03 -13.76 -3.69
N LEU A 130 -5.88 -13.35 -2.75
CA LEU A 130 -7.34 -13.48 -2.87
C LEU A 130 -7.93 -12.58 -3.96
N ALA A 131 -7.29 -11.44 -4.23
CA ALA A 131 -7.70 -10.49 -5.25
C ALA A 131 -7.22 -10.85 -6.67
N GLN A 132 -6.51 -11.97 -6.86
CA GLN A 132 -6.11 -12.41 -8.19
C GLN A 132 -7.36 -12.70 -9.05
N PRO A 133 -7.30 -12.41 -10.37
CA PRO A 133 -8.33 -12.84 -11.30
C PRO A 133 -8.56 -14.36 -11.19
N ARG A 134 -9.83 -14.78 -11.24
CA ARG A 134 -10.23 -16.19 -11.26
C ARG A 134 -10.15 -16.78 -12.65
#